data_AF-A0A3N4ZYY6-F1
#
_entry.id   AF-A0A3N4ZYY6-F1
#
_cell.length_a   1.000
_cell.length_b   1.000
_cell.length_c   1.000
_cell.angle_alpha   90.00
_cell.angle_beta   90.00
_cell.angle_gamma   90.00
#
_symmetry.space_group_name_H-M   'P 1'
#
loop_
_entity.id
_entity.type
_entity.pdbx_description
1 polymer ?
#
loop_
_entity_poly.entity_id
_entity_poly.type
_entity_poly.pdbx_seq_one_letter_code
_entity_poly.pdbx_strand_id
1 'polypeptide(L)'
;MAGLAGSGTVSLESANYPGYYLRHKNFEVWLEKNDGTTAFASDATFHQRAGLADSAGISYESYNYAGRYIRHYNYLLYVRTPSTATDTGDATFYGQ
;
A
#
# COMPACT_ATOMS: atom_id res chain seq x y z
N MET A 1 -10.06 -0.91 -7.78
CA MET A 1 -9.40 -1.51 -8.96
C MET A 1 -8.77 -2.81 -8.54
N ALA A 2 -8.81 -3.85 -9.39
CA ALA A 2 -8.13 -5.11 -9.10
C ALA A 2 -6.61 -4.88 -9.00
N GLY A 3 -5.94 -5.64 -8.14
CA GLY A 3 -4.48 -5.61 -8.04
C GLY A 3 -3.81 -6.08 -9.33
N LEU A 4 -2.61 -5.55 -9.58
CA LEU A 4 -1.76 -5.97 -10.71
C LEU A 4 -1.23 -7.40 -10.53
N ALA A 5 -1.23 -7.93 -9.29
CA ALA A 5 -0.89 -9.30 -8.96
C ALA A 5 -1.89 -9.90 -7.96
N GLY A 6 -2.06 -11.23 -8.00
CA GLY A 6 -2.90 -11.96 -7.04
C GLY A 6 -4.42 -11.76 -7.20
N SER A 7 -5.19 -12.58 -6.50
CA SER A 7 -6.66 -12.49 -6.45
C SER A 7 -7.12 -11.81 -5.15
N GLY A 8 -8.13 -10.95 -5.23
CA GLY A 8 -8.66 -10.25 -4.05
C GLY A 8 -7.72 -9.17 -3.49
N THR A 9 -6.80 -8.69 -4.31
CA THR A 9 -5.85 -7.61 -4.01
C THR A 9 -6.27 -6.32 -4.72
N VAL A 10 -5.60 -5.22 -4.36
CA VAL A 10 -5.79 -3.90 -4.98
C VAL A 10 -4.45 -3.29 -5.37
N SER A 11 -4.48 -2.45 -6.40
CA SER A 11 -3.40 -1.55 -6.78
C SER A 11 -3.96 -0.13 -6.87
N LEU A 12 -3.20 0.83 -6.36
CA LEU A 12 -3.65 2.22 -6.23
C LEU A 12 -3.09 3.03 -7.41
N GLU A 13 -3.91 3.17 -8.46
CA GLU A 13 -3.57 3.94 -9.67
C GLU A 13 -3.79 5.43 -9.46
N SER A 14 -2.89 6.26 -9.97
CA SER A 14 -3.04 7.71 -9.99
C SER A 14 -4.10 8.14 -11.02
N ALA A 15 -5.02 8.98 -10.59
CA ALA A 15 -6.04 9.55 -11.46
C ALA A 15 -5.47 10.55 -12.49
N ASN A 16 -4.43 11.33 -12.12
CA ASN A 16 -3.83 12.35 -12.98
C ASN A 16 -2.62 11.85 -13.77
N TYR A 17 -2.07 10.70 -13.43
CA TYR A 17 -1.04 9.99 -14.21
C TYR A 17 -1.49 8.54 -14.48
N PRO A 18 -2.41 8.32 -15.45
CA PRO A 18 -2.84 6.97 -15.80
C PRO A 18 -1.66 6.05 -16.13
N GLY A 19 -1.71 4.82 -15.62
CA GLY A 19 -0.61 3.86 -15.71
C GLY A 19 0.49 4.02 -14.64
N TYR A 20 0.39 5.02 -13.74
CA TYR A 20 1.25 5.15 -12.58
C TYR A 20 0.55 4.65 -11.32
N TYR A 21 1.29 3.94 -10.48
CA TYR A 21 0.77 3.27 -9.29
C TYR A 21 1.62 3.61 -8.08
N LEU A 22 1.00 3.63 -6.89
CA LEU A 22 1.75 3.55 -5.65
C LEU A 22 2.42 2.18 -5.57
N ARG A 23 3.75 2.17 -5.42
CA ARG A 23 4.53 0.94 -5.29
C ARG A 23 5.69 1.12 -4.34
N HIS A 24 6.04 0.08 -3.60
CA HIS A 24 7.19 0.16 -2.70
C HIS A 24 8.51 -0.18 -3.41
N LYS A 25 9.61 0.44 -2.99
CA LYS A 25 10.99 0.10 -3.40
C LYS A 25 11.90 0.47 -2.24
N ASN A 26 12.73 -0.47 -1.79
CA ASN A 26 13.51 -0.31 -0.55
C ASN A 26 12.64 0.08 0.65
N PHE A 27 11.39 -0.40 0.69
CA PHE A 27 10.36 -0.07 1.68
C PHE A 27 9.85 1.38 1.67
N GLU A 28 10.29 2.23 0.75
CA GLU A 28 9.71 3.55 0.49
C GLU A 28 8.59 3.44 -0.55
N VAL A 29 7.49 4.17 -0.36
CA VAL A 29 6.38 4.19 -1.33
C VAL A 29 6.58 5.33 -2.31
N TRP A 30 6.54 5.00 -3.59
CA TRP A 30 6.70 5.93 -4.71
C TRP A 30 5.53 5.85 -5.66
N LEU A 31 5.23 6.94 -6.36
CA LEU A 31 4.37 6.92 -7.53
C LEU A 31 5.23 6.68 -8.78
N GLU A 32 5.10 5.51 -9.40
CA GLU A 32 5.89 5.17 -10.58
C GLU A 32 5.05 4.51 -11.67
N LYS A 33 5.51 4.62 -12.92
CA LYS A 33 4.85 4.04 -14.09
C LYS A 33 5.01 2.53 -14.08
N ASN A 34 3.93 1.81 -14.33
CA ASN A 34 3.99 0.36 -14.52
C ASN A 34 4.87 0.03 -15.73
N ASP A 35 5.92 -0.74 -15.49
CA ASP A 35 6.87 -1.20 -16.51
C ASP A 35 6.53 -2.60 -17.07
N GLY A 36 5.43 -3.20 -16.60
CA GLY A 36 4.95 -4.52 -17.02
C GLY A 36 5.68 -5.69 -16.36
N THR A 37 6.63 -5.43 -15.46
CA THR A 37 7.38 -6.49 -14.78
C THR A 37 6.57 -7.12 -13.64
N THR A 38 6.86 -8.39 -13.34
CA THR A 38 6.26 -9.09 -12.20
C THR A 38 6.71 -8.48 -10.86
N ALA A 39 7.93 -7.92 -10.82
CA ALA A 39 8.44 -7.19 -9.67
C ALA A 39 7.61 -5.93 -9.39
N PHE A 40 7.39 -5.10 -10.42
CA PHE A 40 6.52 -3.92 -10.29
C PHE A 40 5.11 -4.32 -9.85
N ALA A 41 4.52 -5.33 -10.49
CA ALA A 41 3.19 -5.81 -10.14
C ALA A 41 3.12 -6.26 -8.67
N SER A 42 4.14 -6.96 -8.17
CA SER A 42 4.21 -7.42 -6.78
C SER A 42 4.38 -6.26 -5.79
N ASP A 43 5.20 -5.26 -6.14
CA ASP A 43 5.49 -4.10 -5.30
C ASP A 43 4.35 -3.07 -5.25
N ALA A 44 3.53 -3.03 -6.31
CA ALA A 44 2.38 -2.15 -6.47
C ALA A 44 1.04 -2.78 -6.04
N THR A 45 1.08 -3.98 -5.46
CA THR A 45 -0.11 -4.75 -5.06
C THR A 45 -0.20 -4.84 -3.54
N PHE A 46 -1.41 -4.63 -3.02
CA PHE A 46 -1.71 -4.66 -1.60
C PHE A 46 -2.97 -5.48 -1.31
N HIS A 47 -3.02 -6.12 -0.14
CA HIS A 47 -4.27 -6.60 0.43
C HIS A 47 -4.93 -5.46 1.19
N GLN A 48 -6.18 -5.15 0.83
CA GLN A 48 -7.00 -4.23 1.60
C GLN A 48 -7.50 -4.95 2.85
N ARG A 49 -7.19 -4.41 4.03
CA ARG A 49 -7.61 -4.92 5.34
C ARG A 49 -8.48 -3.88 6.04
N ALA A 50 -9.25 -4.35 7.02
CA ALA A 50 -9.84 -3.45 8.01
C ALA A 50 -8.73 -2.65 8.70
N GLY A 51 -8.99 -1.39 9.03
CA GLY A 51 -8.01 -0.50 9.62
C GLY A 51 -7.43 -1.07 10.91
N LEU A 52 -6.10 -1.00 11.06
CA LEU A 52 -5.40 -1.56 12.21
C LEU A 52 -5.67 -0.82 13.53
N ALA A 53 -5.98 0.49 13.46
CA ALA A 53 -6.37 1.28 14.63
C ALA A 53 -7.89 1.42 14.79
N ASP A 54 -8.62 1.38 13.69
CA ASP A 54 -10.08 1.47 13.64
C ASP A 54 -10.61 0.63 12.47
N SER A 55 -11.46 -0.34 12.78
CA SER A 55 -12.06 -1.23 11.78
C SER A 55 -12.95 -0.53 10.75
N ALA A 56 -13.41 0.69 11.02
CA ALA A 56 -14.12 1.51 10.04
C ALA A 56 -13.19 2.12 8.96
N GLY A 57 -11.89 2.19 9.25
CA GLY A 57 -10.86 2.60 8.31
C GLY A 57 -10.32 1.43 7.47
N ILE A 58 -9.29 1.73 6.69
CA ILE A 58 -8.64 0.80 5.76
C ILE A 58 -7.13 0.79 6.03
N SER A 59 -6.52 -0.40 6.00
CA SER A 59 -5.07 -0.56 6.00
C SER A 59 -4.63 -1.37 4.77
N TYR A 60 -3.49 -1.02 4.19
CA TYR A 60 -2.96 -1.65 2.98
C TYR A 60 -1.75 -2.50 3.31
N GLU A 61 -1.93 -3.82 3.38
CA GLU A 61 -0.84 -4.78 3.60
C GLU A 61 -0.13 -5.08 2.29
N SER A 62 1.21 -5.09 2.27
CA SER A 62 1.98 -5.46 1.08
C SER A 62 1.69 -6.90 0.65
N TYR A 63 1.46 -7.10 -0.65
CA TYR A 63 1.26 -8.44 -1.22
C TYR A 63 2.49 -9.34 -1.09
N ASN A 64 3.68 -8.80 -1.37
CA ASN A 64 4.93 -9.58 -1.39
C ASN A 64 5.74 -9.50 -0.09
N TYR A 65 5.35 -8.66 0.87
CA TYR A 65 5.93 -8.61 2.21
C TYR A 65 4.84 -8.64 3.30
N ALA A 66 4.36 -9.85 3.59
CA ALA A 66 3.32 -10.08 4.59
C ALA A 66 3.66 -9.43 5.95
N GLY A 67 2.63 -8.88 6.62
CA GLY A 67 2.77 -8.17 7.89
C GLY A 67 3.39 -6.78 7.79
N ARG A 68 3.68 -6.27 6.58
CA ARG A 68 4.07 -4.87 6.38
C ARG A 68 2.94 -4.09 5.73
N TYR A 69 2.72 -2.88 6.23
CA TYR A 69 1.62 -2.03 5.81
C TYR A 69 2.14 -0.71 5.28
N ILE A 70 1.43 -0.13 4.31
CA ILE A 70 1.58 1.29 3.99
C ILE A 70 1.30 2.07 5.27
N ARG A 71 2.24 2.89 5.69
CA ARG A 71 2.07 3.83 6.80
C ARG A 71 2.84 5.12 6.55
N HIS A 72 2.36 6.20 7.12
CA HIS A 72 3.14 7.43 7.10
C HIS A 72 4.25 7.42 8.17
N TYR A 73 5.27 8.25 7.93
CA TYR A 73 6.32 8.59 8.90
C TYR A 73 6.90 9.94 8.49
N ASN A 74 6.71 10.97 9.32
CA ASN A 74 7.16 12.34 9.02
C ASN A 74 6.83 12.78 7.59
N TYR A 75 5.55 12.68 7.21
CA TYR A 75 5.00 13.06 5.89
C TYR A 75 5.42 12.18 4.70
N LEU A 76 6.28 11.18 4.89
CA LEU A 76 6.64 10.20 3.86
C LEU A 76 5.86 8.90 4.06
N LEU A 77 5.65 8.14 2.98
CA LEU A 77 5.00 6.83 3.02
C LEU A 77 6.02 5.70 2.91
N TYR A 78 5.86 4.68 3.76
CA TYR A 78 6.69 3.49 3.81
C TYR A 78 5.86 2.21 3.93
N VAL A 79 6.45 1.07 3.59
CA VAL A 79 5.93 -0.27 3.89
C VAL A 79 6.71 -0.86 5.07
N ARG A 80 6.10 -0.87 6.25
CA ARG A 80 6.76 -1.30 7.51
C ARG A 80 5.81 -2.10 8.39
N THR A 81 6.37 -2.87 9.31
CA THR A 81 5.59 -3.63 10.31
C THR A 81 5.15 -2.69 11.44
N PRO A 82 3.84 -2.52 11.67
CA PRO A 82 3.34 -1.78 12.82
C PRO A 82 3.57 -2.56 14.12
N SER A 83 4.03 -1.89 15.17
CA SER A 83 4.33 -2.51 16.47
C SER A 83 3.75 -1.75 17.66
N THR A 84 3.34 -0.50 17.45
CA THR A 84 2.77 0.39 18.47
C THR A 84 1.40 0.90 18.02
N ALA A 85 0.63 1.47 18.96
CA ALA A 85 -0.63 2.13 18.64
C ALA A 85 -0.47 3.32 17.68
N THR A 86 0.66 4.02 17.75
CA THR A 86 1.00 5.07 16.78
C THR A 86 1.24 4.46 15.40
N ASP A 87 2.00 3.36 15.30
CA ASP A 87 2.23 2.73 14.00
C ASP A 87 0.93 2.22 13.35
N THR A 88 -0.01 1.70 14.14
CA THR A 88 -1.31 1.24 13.62
C THR A 88 -2.19 2.41 13.21
N GLY A 89 -2.12 3.54 13.93
CA GLY A 89 -2.73 4.81 13.53
C GLY A 89 -2.16 5.33 12.21
N ASP A 90 -0.83 5.38 12.10
CA ASP A 90 -0.11 5.82 10.89
C ASP A 90 -0.41 4.94 9.66
N ALA A 91 -0.85 3.69 9.89
CA ALA A 91 -1.20 2.70 8.88
C ALA A 91 -2.72 2.61 8.59
N THR A 92 -3.55 3.45 9.21
CA THR A 92 -5.01 3.45 9.03
C THR A 92 -5.44 4.70 8.25
N PHE A 93 -6.14 4.49 7.14
CA PHE A 93 -6.59 5.54 6.23
C PHE A 93 -8.11 5.50 6.07
N TYR A 94 -8.70 6.65 5.76
CA TYR A 94 -10.12 6.77 5.43
C TYR A 94 -10.23 7.29 3.99
N GLY A 95 -11.12 6.68 3.21
CA GLY A 95 -11.46 7.21 1.89
C GLY A 95 -12.19 8.55 2.04
N GLN A 96 -11.91 9.48 1.13
CA GLN A 96 -12.75 10.66 0.94
C GLN A 96 -13.75 10.41 -0.19
#